data_AF-A0A8C7QNI7-F1
#
_entry.id   AF-A0A8C7QNI7-F1
#
_cell.length_a   1.000
_cell.length_b   1.000
_cell.length_c   1.000
_cell.angle_alpha   90.00
_cell.angle_beta   90.00
_cell.angle_gamma   90.00
#
_symmetry.space_group_name_H-M   'P 1'
#
loop_
_entity.id
_entity.type
_entity.pdbx_description
1 polymer ?
#
loop_
_entity_poly.entity_id
_entity_poly.type
_entity_poly.pdbx_seq_one_letter_code
_entity_poly.pdbx_strand_id
1 'polypeptide(L)'
;MSGQTLTDRIAAAQYQLTGSEVSRAVCKATTHEVMAPKKKHLEYLISATNATNVNIPQMADTLFERATNASWIVVFKALVTTHHMCVHGNERFIQYLASRTALFNLSNFIDKTGSNGYDMSTFIRRYGRYLNERAFAYRQMAFDFTKVKKGAEGVMRTMTPEKLLKGMPVLQTQIDTLLEFDVHPKELNNPIINAGFLLLFKDLVKLFASYNDGVINLLGELDISLDAYQMPPFFLNSALLVTTAL
;
A
#
# COMPACT_ATOMS: atom_id res chain seq x y z
N MET A 1 31.81 3.90 9.05
CA MET A 1 31.52 5.34 8.80
C MET A 1 30.05 5.49 8.44
N SER A 2 29.30 6.42 9.05
CA SER A 2 27.87 6.60 8.74
C SER A 2 27.70 7.11 7.31
N GLY A 3 27.01 6.37 6.42
CA GLY A 3 26.69 6.81 5.05
C GLY A 3 25.69 7.97 4.94
N GLN A 4 25.61 8.83 5.96
CA GLN A 4 24.72 10.00 6.00
C GLN A 4 25.43 11.23 5.44
N THR A 5 24.79 11.92 4.51
CA THR A 5 25.31 13.15 3.91
C THR A 5 25.20 14.34 4.88
N LEU A 6 25.88 15.44 4.57
CA LEU A 6 25.73 16.70 5.32
C LEU A 6 24.27 17.19 5.30
N THR A 7 23.62 17.11 4.14
CA THR A 7 22.20 17.46 3.98
C THR A 7 21.29 16.61 4.88
N ASP A 8 21.56 15.31 5.01
CA ASP A 8 20.81 14.43 5.92
C ASP A 8 20.97 14.85 7.38
N ARG A 9 22.18 15.23 7.77
CA ARG A 9 22.49 15.68 9.15
C ARG A 9 21.81 17.00 9.46
N ILE A 10 21.81 17.95 8.53
CA ILE A 10 21.14 19.25 8.69
C ILE A 10 19.63 19.06 8.85
N ALA A 11 19.00 18.27 7.96
CA ALA A 11 17.56 18.00 8.06
C ALA A 11 17.18 17.33 9.40
N ALA A 12 17.96 16.34 9.84
CA ALA A 12 17.72 15.69 11.13
C ALA A 12 17.98 16.59 12.34
N ALA A 13 18.92 17.55 12.23
CA ALA A 13 19.24 18.51 13.28
C ALA A 13 18.16 19.60 13.41
N GLN A 14 17.56 20.05 12.31
CA GLN A 14 16.44 20.99 12.34
C GLN A 14 15.29 20.46 13.21
N TYR A 15 14.92 19.20 13.05
CA TYR A 15 13.87 18.57 13.85
C TYR A 15 14.28 18.24 15.29
N GLN A 16 15.58 18.20 15.58
CA GLN A 16 16.09 18.16 16.96
C GLN A 16 15.88 19.52 17.66
N LEU A 17 15.99 20.63 16.93
CA LEU A 17 15.75 21.98 17.47
C LEU A 17 14.24 22.25 17.66
N THR A 18 13.38 21.72 16.78
CA THR A 18 11.92 21.84 16.93
C THR A 18 11.31 20.78 17.86
N GLY A 19 12.11 19.88 18.43
CA GLY A 19 11.68 18.85 19.39
C GLY A 19 10.85 17.68 18.82
N SER A 20 10.69 17.56 17.49
CA SER A 20 9.88 16.49 16.88
C SER A 20 10.72 15.24 16.60
N GLU A 21 10.76 14.31 17.56
CA GLU A 21 11.49 13.05 17.42
C GLU A 21 11.00 12.19 16.24
N VAL A 22 9.70 12.23 15.97
CA VAL A 22 9.07 11.52 14.86
C VAL A 22 9.57 12.05 13.51
N SER A 23 9.57 13.37 13.33
CA SER A 23 10.05 14.00 12.09
C SER A 23 11.54 13.67 11.86
N ARG A 24 12.34 13.69 12.95
CA ARG A 24 13.73 13.25 12.91
C ARG A 24 13.87 11.78 12.50
N ALA A 25 13.01 10.89 12.99
CA ALA A 25 13.02 9.48 12.61
C ALA A 25 12.66 9.29 11.12
N VAL A 26 11.71 10.07 10.60
CA VAL A 26 11.39 10.12 9.16
C VAL A 26 12.62 10.52 8.34
N CYS A 27 13.33 11.58 8.71
CA CYS A 27 14.56 11.98 8.02
C CYS A 27 15.63 10.89 8.05
N LYS A 28 15.78 10.19 9.19
CA LYS A 28 16.73 9.07 9.33
C LYS A 28 16.32 7.83 8.53
N ALA A 29 15.02 7.61 8.29
CA ALA A 29 14.52 6.56 7.42
C ALA A 29 14.71 6.88 5.93
N THR A 30 14.79 8.17 5.58
CA THR A 30 14.77 8.72 4.20
C THR A 30 16.06 9.48 3.84
N THR A 31 17.21 8.97 4.29
CA THR A 31 18.53 9.54 3.96
C THR A 31 18.91 9.34 2.49
N HIS A 32 19.97 9.99 2.01
CA HIS A 32 20.51 9.81 0.65
C HIS A 32 21.36 8.53 0.49
N GLU A 33 21.46 7.70 1.54
CA GLU A 33 22.13 6.40 1.46
C GLU A 33 21.33 5.44 0.56
N VAL A 34 21.97 4.86 -0.47
CA VAL A 34 21.39 3.87 -1.40
C VAL A 34 21.23 2.51 -0.72
N MET A 35 20.40 2.50 0.32
CA MET A 35 20.02 1.36 1.14
C MET A 35 18.54 1.52 1.50
N ALA A 36 17.86 0.39 1.68
CA ALA A 36 16.49 0.38 2.20
C ALA A 36 16.39 1.14 3.54
N PRO A 37 15.21 1.72 3.88
CA PRO A 37 15.01 2.35 5.17
C PRO A 37 15.40 1.40 6.31
N LYS A 38 16.29 1.85 7.20
CA LYS A 38 16.86 0.99 8.24
C LYS A 38 15.76 0.52 9.19
N LYS A 39 15.73 -0.78 9.48
CA LYS A 39 14.73 -1.44 10.34
C LYS A 39 14.45 -0.70 11.64
N LYS A 40 15.50 -0.29 12.37
CA LYS A 40 15.37 0.48 13.62
C LYS A 40 14.54 1.77 13.53
N HIS A 41 14.57 2.46 12.37
CA HIS A 41 13.80 3.68 12.16
C HIS A 41 12.34 3.36 11.80
N LEU A 42 12.12 2.31 11.01
CA LEU A 42 10.78 1.80 10.71
C LEU A 42 10.08 1.30 11.98
N GLU A 43 10.76 0.54 12.83
CA GLU A 43 10.22 0.03 14.10
C GLU A 43 9.84 1.16 15.05
N TYR A 44 10.69 2.19 15.17
CA TYR A 44 10.35 3.38 15.95
C TYR A 44 9.10 4.08 15.40
N LEU A 45 9.01 4.31 14.08
CA LEU A 45 7.85 4.96 13.46
C LEU A 45 6.57 4.14 13.66
N ILE A 46 6.63 2.81 13.48
CA ILE A 46 5.52 1.90 13.76
C ILE A 46 5.08 2.00 15.22
N SER A 47 6.02 1.92 16.16
CA SER A 47 5.73 2.06 17.60
C SER A 47 5.07 3.40 17.90
N ALA A 48 5.59 4.49 17.32
CA ALA A 48 5.04 5.83 17.48
C ALA A 48 3.59 5.93 16.97
N THR A 49 3.20 5.19 15.92
CA THR A 49 1.79 5.17 15.48
C THR A 49 0.81 4.60 16.51
N ASN A 50 1.28 3.83 17.50
CA ASN A 50 0.45 3.28 18.57
C ASN A 50 0.37 4.21 19.80
N ALA A 51 1.28 5.17 19.94
CA ALA A 51 1.29 6.09 21.06
C ALA A 51 0.16 7.13 20.93
N THR A 52 -0.55 7.43 22.02
CA THR A 52 -1.71 8.34 22.00
C THR A 52 -1.32 9.81 21.85
N ASN A 53 -0.13 10.19 22.31
CA ASN A 53 0.41 11.54 22.28
C ASN A 53 1.18 11.90 21.00
N VAL A 54 1.30 10.98 20.04
CA VAL A 54 2.01 11.22 18.78
C VAL A 54 1.12 11.90 17.76
N ASN A 55 1.62 12.97 17.15
CA ASN A 55 0.96 13.71 16.09
C ASN A 55 1.10 12.98 14.74
N ILE A 56 0.10 12.16 14.40
CA ILE A 56 0.03 11.43 13.12
C ILE A 56 0.04 12.36 11.90
N PRO A 57 -0.71 13.49 11.87
CA PRO A 57 -0.60 14.47 10.80
C PRO A 57 0.83 14.95 10.54
N GLN A 58 1.55 15.39 11.58
CA GLN A 58 2.93 15.85 11.44
C GLN A 58 3.87 14.76 10.87
N MET A 59 3.68 13.51 11.32
CA MET A 59 4.44 12.36 10.84
C MET A 59 4.25 12.14 9.34
N ALA A 60 2.99 12.15 8.88
CA ALA A 60 2.65 11.98 7.47
C ALA A 60 3.07 13.20 6.63
N ASP A 61 2.89 14.42 7.14
CA ASP A 61 3.30 15.65 6.47
C ASP A 61 4.81 15.72 6.26
N THR A 62 5.59 15.24 7.23
CA THR A 62 7.05 15.09 7.05
C THR A 62 7.35 14.09 5.93
N LEU A 63 6.64 12.96 5.83
CA LEU A 63 6.83 12.00 4.72
C LEU A 63 6.48 12.62 3.36
N PHE A 64 5.41 13.42 3.28
CA PHE A 64 5.06 14.16 2.07
C PHE A 64 6.13 15.16 1.68
N GLU A 65 6.69 15.91 2.64
CA GLU A 65 7.82 16.81 2.39
C GLU A 65 9.05 16.05 1.88
N ARG A 66 9.35 14.86 2.43
CA ARG A 66 10.45 14.02 1.90
C ARG A 66 10.15 13.54 0.48
N ALA A 67 8.89 13.30 0.13
CA ALA A 67 8.49 12.91 -1.22
C ALA A 67 8.58 14.05 -2.25
N THR A 68 8.78 15.31 -1.85
CA THR A 68 9.05 16.43 -2.77
C THR A 68 10.55 16.67 -3.01
N ASN A 69 11.43 15.82 -2.48
CA ASN A 69 12.87 15.94 -2.69
C ASN A 69 13.24 15.65 -4.16
N ALA A 70 14.31 16.27 -4.66
CA ALA A 70 14.79 16.03 -6.03
C ALA A 70 15.43 14.64 -6.21
N SER A 71 15.95 14.03 -5.14
CA SER A 71 16.63 12.74 -5.18
C SER A 71 15.65 11.58 -5.19
N TRP A 72 15.73 10.71 -6.19
CA TRP A 72 14.96 9.47 -6.28
C TRP A 72 15.13 8.60 -5.02
N ILE A 73 16.32 8.63 -4.40
CA ILE A 73 16.64 7.85 -3.20
C ILE A 73 15.73 8.26 -2.05
N VAL A 74 15.64 9.57 -1.79
CA VAL A 74 14.86 10.14 -0.69
C VAL A 74 13.37 9.91 -0.95
N VAL A 75 12.90 10.21 -2.17
CA VAL A 75 11.48 10.07 -2.54
C VAL A 75 11.03 8.62 -2.45
N PHE A 76 11.78 7.69 -3.03
CA PHE A 76 11.39 6.27 -3.00
C PHE A 76 11.42 5.73 -1.56
N LYS A 77 12.41 6.10 -0.74
CA LYS A 77 12.43 5.72 0.68
C LYS A 77 11.26 6.31 1.46
N ALA A 78 10.81 7.53 1.15
CA ALA A 78 9.62 8.11 1.79
C ALA A 78 8.35 7.31 1.45
N LEU A 79 8.20 6.87 0.20
CA LEU A 79 7.10 6.00 -0.23
C LEU A 79 7.18 4.63 0.46
N VAL A 80 8.35 3.98 0.49
CA VAL A 80 8.55 2.68 1.15
C VAL A 80 8.28 2.78 2.65
N THR A 81 8.74 3.84 3.33
CA THR A 81 8.45 4.07 4.75
C THR A 81 6.95 4.29 4.99
N THR A 82 6.27 5.07 4.16
CA THR A 82 4.82 5.27 4.23
C THR A 82 4.08 3.95 4.10
N HIS A 83 4.45 3.15 3.09
CA HIS A 83 3.84 1.83 2.86
C HIS A 83 4.05 0.90 4.07
N HIS A 84 5.27 0.85 4.60
CA HIS A 84 5.59 0.04 5.77
C HIS A 84 4.74 0.42 7.00
N MET A 85 4.46 1.71 7.18
CA MET A 85 3.58 2.19 8.25
C MET A 85 2.11 1.87 8.01
N CYS A 86 1.62 1.93 6.76
CA CYS A 86 0.27 1.47 6.43
C CYS A 86 0.06 -0.01 6.75
N VAL A 87 1.05 -0.86 6.43
CA VAL A 87 0.95 -2.31 6.62
C VAL A 87 1.12 -2.70 8.09
N HIS A 88 2.12 -2.14 8.78
CA HIS A 88 2.55 -2.61 10.10
C HIS A 88 2.19 -1.67 11.26
N GLY A 89 1.85 -0.42 10.96
CA GLY A 89 1.44 0.57 11.95
C GLY A 89 -0.03 0.47 12.35
N ASN A 90 -0.38 1.32 13.31
CA ASN A 90 -1.75 1.54 13.76
C ASN A 90 -2.61 2.13 12.63
N GLU A 91 -3.90 1.75 12.59
CA GLU A 91 -4.82 2.20 11.55
C GLU A 91 -5.02 3.72 11.50
N ARG A 92 -4.77 4.43 12.60
CA ARG A 92 -4.81 5.90 12.64
C ARG A 92 -3.95 6.55 11.54
N PHE A 93 -2.85 5.90 11.16
CA PHE A 93 -2.01 6.40 10.08
C PHE A 93 -2.71 6.33 8.72
N ILE A 94 -3.23 5.17 8.32
CA ILE A 94 -3.94 5.03 7.03
C ILE A 94 -5.28 5.79 7.03
N GLN A 95 -5.96 5.90 8.17
CA GLN A 95 -7.15 6.74 8.34
C GLN A 95 -6.84 8.22 8.04
N TYR A 96 -5.71 8.74 8.54
CA TYR A 96 -5.26 10.09 8.20
C TYR A 96 -4.93 10.24 6.70
N LEU A 97 -4.24 9.26 6.09
CA LEU A 97 -4.01 9.31 4.64
C LEU A 97 -5.34 9.30 3.87
N ALA A 98 -6.27 8.45 4.27
CA ALA A 98 -7.59 8.33 3.66
C ALA A 98 -8.48 9.55 3.89
N SER A 99 -8.20 10.43 4.86
CA SER A 99 -8.96 11.68 5.04
C SER A 99 -8.48 12.82 4.13
N ARG A 100 -7.28 12.72 3.54
CA ARG A 100 -6.69 13.76 2.71
C ARG A 100 -7.14 13.73 1.25
N THR A 101 -7.55 14.86 0.69
CA THR A 101 -7.94 14.98 -0.73
C THR A 101 -6.78 14.66 -1.70
N ALA A 102 -5.55 14.96 -1.30
CA ALA A 102 -4.34 14.65 -2.06
C ALA A 102 -3.20 14.15 -1.16
N LEU A 103 -2.47 13.14 -1.65
CA LEU A 103 -1.34 12.49 -1.00
C LEU A 103 -0.05 12.75 -1.79
N PHE A 104 0.37 11.83 -2.66
CA PHE A 104 1.59 11.98 -3.46
C PHE A 104 1.27 12.51 -4.86
N ASN A 105 1.79 13.69 -5.20
CA ASN A 105 1.72 14.24 -6.55
C ASN A 105 3.05 14.01 -7.30
N LEU A 106 3.24 12.77 -7.75
CA LEU A 106 4.50 12.33 -8.34
C LEU A 106 4.40 12.04 -9.84
N SER A 107 3.27 12.27 -10.51
CA SER A 107 3.06 11.90 -11.91
C SER A 107 4.14 12.41 -12.88
N ASN A 108 4.74 13.56 -12.57
CA ASN A 108 5.82 14.18 -13.36
C ASN A 108 7.20 14.08 -12.71
N PHE A 109 7.35 13.29 -11.63
CA PHE A 109 8.63 13.14 -10.94
C PHE A 109 9.69 12.58 -11.89
N ILE A 110 10.84 13.24 -11.95
CA ILE A 110 12.00 12.80 -12.71
C ILE A 110 13.30 13.25 -12.03
N ASP A 111 14.16 12.29 -11.75
CA ASP A 111 15.53 12.51 -11.32
C ASP A 111 16.46 12.10 -12.47
N LYS A 112 17.21 13.07 -13.01
CA LYS A 112 18.15 12.86 -14.12
C LYS A 112 19.58 12.60 -13.63
N THR A 113 19.77 12.39 -12.33
CA THR A 113 21.08 12.19 -11.71
C THR A 113 21.45 10.72 -11.58
N GLY A 114 22.75 10.43 -11.73
CA GLY A 114 23.30 9.08 -11.59
C GLY A 114 22.82 8.08 -12.65
N SER A 115 23.26 6.83 -12.52
CA SER A 115 22.89 5.75 -13.45
C SER A 115 21.44 5.28 -13.29
N ASN A 116 20.89 5.41 -12.08
CA ASN A 116 19.60 4.82 -11.72
C ASN A 116 18.44 5.83 -11.65
N GLY A 117 18.72 7.15 -11.67
CA GLY A 117 17.70 8.18 -11.42
C GLY A 117 16.53 8.10 -12.38
N TYR A 118 16.81 7.95 -13.68
CA TYR A 118 15.79 7.90 -14.72
C TYR A 118 14.87 6.68 -14.56
N ASP A 119 15.45 5.49 -14.40
CA ASP A 119 14.70 4.24 -14.24
C ASP A 119 13.89 4.23 -12.94
N MET A 120 14.50 4.65 -11.83
CA MET A 120 13.83 4.70 -10.52
C MET A 120 12.70 5.72 -10.50
N SER A 121 12.77 6.79 -11.31
CA SER A 121 11.69 7.76 -11.45
C SER A 121 10.41 7.10 -11.99
N THR A 122 10.52 6.17 -12.94
CA THR A 122 9.37 5.42 -13.44
C THR A 122 8.70 4.59 -12.35
N PHE A 123 9.50 3.86 -11.55
CA PHE A 123 8.98 3.07 -10.45
C PHE A 123 8.39 3.93 -9.32
N ILE A 124 8.98 5.08 -9.02
CA ILE A 124 8.45 6.06 -8.05
C ILE A 124 7.05 6.53 -8.45
N ARG A 125 6.83 6.86 -9.74
CA ARG A 125 5.52 7.27 -10.26
C ARG A 125 4.46 6.19 -10.03
N ARG A 126 4.77 4.96 -10.46
CA ARG A 126 3.88 3.79 -10.34
C ARG A 126 3.60 3.45 -8.87
N TYR A 127 4.64 3.42 -8.03
CA TYR A 127 4.51 3.12 -6.60
C TYR A 127 3.72 4.18 -5.84
N GLY A 128 3.96 5.46 -6.13
CA GLY A 128 3.19 6.57 -5.57
C GLY A 128 1.71 6.50 -5.94
N ARG A 129 1.39 6.13 -7.19
CA ARG A 129 0.01 5.88 -7.64
C ARG A 129 -0.65 4.75 -6.84
N TYR A 130 0.04 3.62 -6.64
CA TYR A 130 -0.47 2.53 -5.80
C TYR A 130 -0.77 2.96 -4.36
N LEU A 131 0.11 3.74 -3.73
CA LEU A 131 -0.15 4.22 -2.36
C LEU A 131 -1.34 5.19 -2.28
N ASN A 132 -1.53 6.04 -3.29
CA ASN A 132 -2.72 6.88 -3.40
C ASN A 132 -3.98 6.01 -3.52
N GLU A 133 -3.94 4.99 -4.38
CA GLU A 133 -5.07 4.06 -4.58
C GLU A 133 -5.38 3.26 -3.31
N ARG A 134 -4.37 2.81 -2.56
CA ARG A 134 -4.57 2.14 -1.27
C ARG A 134 -5.35 3.02 -0.29
N ALA A 135 -4.99 4.28 -0.16
CA ALA A 135 -5.68 5.21 0.74
C ALA A 135 -7.09 5.55 0.24
N PHE A 136 -7.29 5.64 -1.08
CA PHE A 136 -8.60 5.83 -1.68
C PHE A 136 -9.51 4.61 -1.43
N ALA A 137 -9.01 3.39 -1.64
CA ALA A 137 -9.74 2.16 -1.34
C ALA A 137 -10.15 2.10 0.15
N TYR A 138 -9.25 2.47 1.06
CA TYR A 138 -9.58 2.57 2.49
C TYR A 138 -10.67 3.61 2.76
N ARG A 139 -10.63 4.80 2.12
CA ARG A 139 -11.69 5.81 2.24
C ARG A 139 -13.06 5.27 1.84
N GLN A 140 -13.12 4.56 0.71
CA GLN A 140 -14.38 4.06 0.15
C GLN A 140 -14.98 2.94 0.99
N MET A 141 -14.12 2.08 1.57
CA MET A 141 -14.55 0.86 2.24
C MET A 141 -14.55 0.95 3.77
N ALA A 142 -13.88 1.95 4.35
CA ALA A 142 -13.62 2.10 5.78
C ALA A 142 -12.89 0.90 6.42
N PHE A 143 -12.23 0.07 5.61
CA PHE A 143 -11.35 -1.00 6.06
C PHE A 143 -10.22 -1.23 5.03
N ASP A 144 -9.17 -1.91 5.47
CA ASP A 144 -8.03 -2.27 4.62
C ASP A 144 -8.19 -3.71 4.09
N PHE A 145 -8.36 -3.88 2.77
CA PHE A 145 -8.48 -5.20 2.14
C PHE A 145 -7.31 -6.14 2.50
N THR A 146 -6.11 -5.63 2.78
CA THR A 146 -4.96 -6.49 3.14
C THR A 146 -4.94 -6.89 4.62
N LYS A 147 -5.87 -6.38 5.44
CA LYS A 147 -5.97 -6.67 6.88
C LYS A 147 -7.26 -7.36 7.31
N VAL A 148 -8.27 -7.46 6.45
CA VAL A 148 -9.52 -8.16 6.82
C VAL A 148 -9.33 -9.67 7.00
N LYS A 149 -10.14 -10.26 7.89
CA LYS A 149 -10.25 -11.73 8.06
C LYS A 149 -10.61 -12.39 6.72
N LYS A 150 -9.99 -13.54 6.44
CA LYS A 150 -10.16 -14.34 5.22
C LYS A 150 -10.88 -15.66 5.50
N GLY A 151 -11.35 -16.33 4.46
CA GLY A 151 -11.99 -17.64 4.54
C GLY A 151 -13.49 -17.54 4.83
N ALA A 152 -14.13 -18.65 5.21
CA ALA A 152 -15.59 -18.77 5.28
C ALA A 152 -16.28 -17.68 6.13
N GLU A 153 -15.65 -17.26 7.24
CA GLU A 153 -16.13 -16.18 8.11
C GLU A 153 -15.42 -14.83 7.86
N GLY A 154 -14.73 -14.71 6.72
CA GLY A 154 -13.99 -13.53 6.33
C GLY A 154 -14.91 -12.40 5.88
N VAL A 155 -14.45 -11.16 6.02
CA VAL A 155 -15.25 -9.96 5.71
C VAL A 155 -15.78 -9.99 4.28
N MET A 156 -14.96 -10.43 3.32
CA MET A 156 -15.37 -10.52 1.92
C MET A 156 -16.32 -11.69 1.65
N ARG A 157 -16.22 -12.78 2.41
CA ARG A 157 -17.10 -13.95 2.27
C ARG A 157 -18.49 -13.75 2.84
N THR A 158 -18.63 -12.90 3.85
CA THR A 158 -19.90 -12.66 4.55
C THR A 158 -20.49 -11.28 4.28
N MET A 159 -19.89 -10.52 3.36
CA MET A 159 -20.38 -9.20 2.99
C MET A 159 -21.75 -9.30 2.32
N THR A 160 -22.65 -8.37 2.65
CA THR A 160 -23.96 -8.25 1.99
C THR A 160 -23.79 -7.94 0.50
N PRO A 161 -24.65 -8.47 -0.40
CA PRO A 161 -24.52 -8.28 -1.85
C PRO A 161 -24.36 -6.82 -2.28
N GLU A 162 -25.12 -5.89 -1.67
CA GLU A 162 -25.11 -4.47 -2.05
C GLU A 162 -23.77 -3.78 -1.75
N LYS A 163 -23.13 -4.18 -0.64
CA LYS A 163 -21.80 -3.67 -0.27
C LYS A 163 -20.72 -4.35 -1.10
N LEU A 164 -20.87 -5.65 -1.37
CA LEU A 164 -19.91 -6.42 -2.14
C LEU A 164 -19.82 -5.94 -3.59
N LEU A 165 -20.96 -5.69 -4.23
CA LEU A 165 -21.02 -5.12 -5.59
C LEU A 165 -20.35 -3.75 -5.70
N LYS A 166 -20.31 -2.96 -4.61
CA LYS A 166 -19.54 -1.70 -4.54
C LYS A 166 -18.07 -1.93 -4.22
N GLY A 167 -17.76 -2.89 -3.36
CA GLY A 167 -16.40 -3.17 -2.89
C GLY A 167 -15.52 -3.87 -3.91
N MET A 168 -16.09 -4.76 -4.73
CA MET A 168 -15.34 -5.54 -5.70
C MET A 168 -14.64 -4.68 -6.77
N PRO A 169 -15.29 -3.67 -7.39
CA PRO A 169 -14.61 -2.76 -8.31
C PRO A 169 -13.47 -1.95 -7.66
N VAL A 170 -13.65 -1.54 -6.39
CA VAL A 170 -12.60 -0.82 -5.64
C VAL A 170 -11.40 -1.72 -5.39
N LEU A 171 -11.63 -2.96 -4.96
CA LEU A 171 -10.57 -3.94 -4.76
C LEU A 171 -9.85 -4.27 -6.07
N GLN A 172 -10.59 -4.45 -7.17
CA GLN A 172 -10.03 -4.71 -8.48
C GLN A 172 -9.13 -3.54 -8.93
N THR A 173 -9.60 -2.30 -8.82
CA THR A 173 -8.82 -1.10 -9.17
C THR A 173 -7.53 -1.00 -8.36
N GLN A 174 -7.58 -1.35 -7.08
CA GLN A 174 -6.40 -1.40 -6.22
C GLN A 174 -5.39 -2.47 -6.66
N ILE A 175 -5.86 -3.65 -7.10
CA ILE A 175 -5.00 -4.71 -7.66
C ILE A 175 -4.41 -4.28 -9.00
N ASP A 176 -5.23 -3.75 -9.92
CA ASP A 176 -4.78 -3.31 -11.23
C ASP A 176 -3.68 -2.26 -11.11
N THR A 177 -3.88 -1.26 -10.24
CA THR A 177 -2.88 -0.22 -9.95
C THR A 177 -1.61 -0.77 -9.30
N LEU A 178 -1.70 -1.84 -8.50
CA LEU A 178 -0.53 -2.53 -7.96
C LEU A 178 0.28 -3.18 -9.09
N LEU A 179 -0.40 -3.88 -9.99
CA LEU A 179 0.21 -4.60 -11.10
C LEU A 179 0.89 -3.68 -12.11
N GLU A 180 0.44 -2.42 -12.24
CA GLU A 180 1.13 -1.38 -13.02
C GLU A 180 2.56 -1.08 -12.55
N PHE A 181 2.99 -1.56 -11.36
CA PHE A 181 4.39 -1.45 -10.96
C PHE A 181 5.33 -2.10 -11.99
N ASP A 182 4.89 -3.23 -12.57
CA ASP A 182 5.45 -3.86 -13.79
C ASP A 182 6.98 -3.79 -13.84
N VAL A 183 7.61 -4.41 -12.83
CA VAL A 183 9.07 -4.50 -12.69
C VAL A 183 9.55 -5.85 -13.23
N HIS A 184 10.68 -5.86 -13.91
CA HIS A 184 11.36 -7.07 -14.33
C HIS A 184 12.55 -7.43 -13.42
N PRO A 185 12.95 -8.71 -13.35
CA PRO A 185 14.03 -9.15 -12.44
C PRO A 185 15.34 -8.36 -12.57
N LYS A 186 15.71 -7.92 -13.78
CA LYS A 186 16.92 -7.12 -14.04
C LYS A 186 16.86 -5.70 -13.44
N GLU A 187 15.67 -5.19 -13.17
CA GLU A 187 15.42 -3.84 -12.63
C GLU A 187 15.41 -3.83 -11.10
N LEU A 188 15.30 -5.02 -10.47
CA LEU A 188 15.46 -5.25 -9.03
C LEU A 188 16.94 -5.21 -8.60
N ASN A 189 17.62 -4.13 -9.00
CA ASN A 189 19.07 -4.00 -8.99
C ASN A 189 19.64 -3.22 -7.79
N ASN A 190 18.78 -2.76 -6.87
CA ASN A 190 19.22 -2.02 -5.69
C ASN A 190 18.32 -2.30 -4.47
N PRO A 191 18.83 -2.10 -3.24
CA PRO A 191 18.07 -2.45 -2.03
C PRO A 191 16.76 -1.69 -1.82
N ILE A 192 16.60 -0.49 -2.41
CA ILE A 192 15.42 0.35 -2.20
C ILE A 192 14.24 -0.18 -3.00
N ILE A 193 14.43 -0.43 -4.31
CA ILE A 193 13.38 -1.04 -5.14
C ILE A 193 13.03 -2.45 -4.65
N ASN A 194 14.02 -3.22 -4.17
CA ASN A 194 13.79 -4.56 -3.62
C ASN A 194 12.90 -4.53 -2.37
N ALA A 195 13.12 -3.56 -1.48
CA ALA A 195 12.26 -3.35 -0.31
C ALA A 195 10.84 -2.93 -0.72
N GLY A 196 10.72 -2.03 -1.70
CA GLY A 196 9.43 -1.60 -2.25
C GLY A 196 8.64 -2.77 -2.87
N PHE A 197 9.30 -3.55 -3.73
CA PHE A 197 8.72 -4.72 -4.39
C PHE A 197 8.23 -5.78 -3.39
N LEU A 198 9.01 -6.07 -2.35
CA LEU A 198 8.61 -7.05 -1.34
C LEU A 198 7.31 -6.65 -0.61
N LEU A 199 7.10 -5.36 -0.37
CA LEU A 199 5.85 -4.86 0.22
C LEU A 199 4.68 -5.01 -0.77
N LEU A 200 4.85 -4.63 -2.04
CA LEU A 200 3.83 -4.82 -3.07
C LEU A 200 3.45 -6.29 -3.25
N PHE A 201 4.44 -7.18 -3.29
CA PHE A 201 4.21 -8.62 -3.41
C PHE A 201 3.37 -9.16 -2.24
N LYS A 202 3.71 -8.77 -1.00
CA LYS A 202 2.96 -9.18 0.19
C LYS A 202 1.52 -8.67 0.16
N ASP A 203 1.30 -7.45 -0.32
CA ASP A 203 -0.05 -6.92 -0.48
C ASP A 203 -0.81 -7.62 -1.60
N LEU A 204 -0.19 -7.87 -2.74
CA LEU A 204 -0.83 -8.57 -3.86
C LEU A 204 -1.40 -9.93 -3.43
N VAL A 205 -0.61 -10.74 -2.70
CA VAL A 205 -1.07 -12.04 -2.18
C VAL A 205 -2.33 -11.88 -1.31
N LYS A 206 -2.36 -10.87 -0.44
CA LYS A 206 -3.49 -10.62 0.47
C LYS A 206 -4.70 -10.01 -0.25
N LEU A 207 -4.48 -9.12 -1.20
CA LEU A 207 -5.53 -8.55 -2.04
C LEU A 207 -6.19 -9.65 -2.87
N PHE A 208 -5.41 -10.53 -3.49
CA PHE A 208 -5.92 -11.66 -4.26
C PHE A 208 -6.75 -12.62 -3.42
N ALA A 209 -6.32 -12.91 -2.17
CA ALA A 209 -7.14 -13.69 -1.24
C ALA A 209 -8.49 -13.00 -0.93
N SER A 210 -8.51 -11.68 -0.76
CA SER A 210 -9.75 -10.90 -0.60
C SER A 210 -10.64 -10.97 -1.83
N TYR A 211 -10.02 -10.91 -3.00
CA TYR A 211 -10.72 -10.89 -4.28
C TYR A 211 -11.40 -12.23 -4.52
N ASN A 212 -10.68 -13.35 -4.29
CA ASN A 212 -11.24 -14.69 -4.37
C ASN A 212 -12.39 -14.89 -3.38
N ASP A 213 -12.26 -14.39 -2.15
CA ASP A 213 -13.35 -14.44 -1.18
C ASP A 213 -14.59 -13.67 -1.67
N GLY A 214 -14.41 -12.50 -2.28
CA GLY A 214 -15.52 -11.73 -2.85
C GLY A 214 -16.16 -12.39 -4.07
N VAL A 215 -15.36 -12.96 -4.98
CA VAL A 215 -15.87 -13.71 -6.14
C VAL A 215 -16.71 -14.91 -5.68
N ILE A 216 -16.24 -15.68 -4.70
CA ILE A 216 -16.98 -16.85 -4.23
C ILE A 216 -18.31 -16.45 -3.57
N ASN A 217 -18.35 -15.36 -2.81
CA ASN A 217 -19.61 -14.84 -2.28
C ASN A 217 -20.58 -14.47 -3.43
N LEU A 218 -20.12 -13.70 -4.43
CA LEU A 218 -20.97 -13.35 -5.59
C LEU A 218 -21.54 -14.56 -6.32
N LEU A 219 -20.73 -15.61 -6.50
CA LEU A 219 -21.20 -16.85 -7.14
C LEU A 219 -22.22 -17.60 -6.28
N GLY A 220 -22.05 -17.61 -4.95
CA GLY A 220 -23.01 -18.23 -4.04
C GLY A 220 -24.38 -17.55 -4.06
N GLU A 221 -24.41 -16.21 -4.12
CA GLU A 221 -25.67 -15.45 -4.25
C GLU A 221 -26.39 -15.72 -5.58
N LEU A 222 -25.63 -15.89 -6.66
CA LEU A 222 -26.19 -16.24 -7.98
C LEU A 222 -26.78 -17.65 -7.96
N ASP A 223 -26.14 -18.62 -7.31
CA ASP A 223 -26.64 -20.00 -7.20
C ASP A 223 -27.97 -20.06 -6.44
N ILE A 224 -28.07 -19.35 -5.31
CA ILE A 224 -29.31 -19.21 -4.55
C ILE A 224 -30.41 -18.54 -5.39
N SER A 225 -30.05 -17.55 -6.22
CA SER A 225 -31.02 -16.89 -7.10
C SER A 225 -31.54 -17.81 -8.21
N LEU A 226 -30.69 -18.73 -8.70
CA LEU A 226 -31.07 -19.73 -9.70
C LEU A 226 -31.93 -20.84 -9.08
N ASP A 227 -31.66 -21.25 -7.84
CA ASP A 227 -32.49 -22.20 -7.09
C ASP A 227 -33.86 -21.62 -6.72
N ALA A 228 -33.93 -20.32 -6.41
CA ALA A 228 -35.19 -19.61 -6.14
C ALA A 228 -36.07 -19.46 -7.41
N TYR A 229 -35.47 -19.54 -8.59
CA TYR A 229 -36.14 -19.41 -9.88
C TYR A 229 -36.20 -20.79 -10.56
N GLN A 230 -37.01 -21.72 -10.02
CA GLN A 230 -37.20 -23.10 -10.51
C GLN A 230 -36.90 -23.27 -12.02
N MET A 231 -35.67 -23.70 -12.31
CA MET A 231 -35.23 -23.93 -13.69
C MET A 231 -35.77 -25.26 -14.20
N PRO A 232 -36.21 -25.35 -15.47
CA PRO A 232 -36.58 -26.63 -16.07
C PRO A 232 -35.39 -27.60 -16.09
N PRO A 233 -35.62 -28.93 -16.05
CA PRO A 233 -34.63 -29.96 -15.71
C PRO A 233 -33.36 -30.02 -16.59
N PHE A 234 -33.31 -29.28 -17.69
CA PHE A 234 -32.24 -29.35 -18.68
C PHE A 234 -30.94 -28.64 -18.26
N PHE A 235 -31.01 -27.65 -17.34
CA PHE A 235 -29.84 -26.86 -16.92
C PHE A 235 -29.11 -27.38 -15.66
N LEU A 236 -29.74 -28.30 -14.92
CA LEU A 236 -29.16 -28.92 -13.71
C LEU A 236 -27.91 -29.76 -14.02
N ASN A 237 -27.80 -30.33 -15.23
CA ASN A 237 -26.67 -31.18 -15.59
C ASN A 237 -25.36 -30.43 -15.89
N SER A 238 -25.42 -29.12 -16.15
CA SER A 238 -24.22 -28.30 -16.42
C SER A 238 -23.59 -27.71 -15.15
N ALA A 239 -24.36 -27.48 -14.08
CA ALA A 239 -23.85 -26.90 -12.83
C ALA A 239 -23.09 -27.94 -11.96
N LEU A 240 -23.53 -29.20 -11.98
CA LEU A 240 -22.89 -30.32 -11.25
C LEU A 240 -21.47 -30.67 -11.75
N LEU A 241 -21.11 -30.26 -12.97
CA LEU A 241 -19.78 -30.47 -13.55
C LEU A 241 -18.73 -29.51 -13.01
N VAL A 242 -19.12 -28.37 -12.42
CA VAL A 242 -18.18 -27.37 -11.88
C VAL A 242 -17.87 -27.64 -10.41
N THR A 243 -18.83 -28.17 -9.65
CA THR A 243 -18.65 -28.49 -8.22
C THR A 243 -17.89 -29.79 -7.95
N THR A 244 -17.67 -30.65 -8.95
CA THR A 244 -16.91 -31.90 -8.83
C THR A 244 -15.44 -31.81 -9.28
N ALA A 245 -14.98 -30.63 -9.69
CA ALA A 245 -13.62 -30.40 -10.17
C ALA A 245 -12.69 -29.65 -9.18
N LEU A 246 -13.10 -29.50 -7.92
CA LEU A 246 -12.27 -29.03 -6.79
C LEU A 246 -12.41 -30.00 -5.61
#